data_AF-A0A496Z8Y5-F1
#
_entry.id   AF-A0A496Z8Y5-F1
#
_cell.length_a   1.000
_cell.length_b   1.000
_cell.length_c   1.000
_cell.angle_alpha   90.00
_cell.angle_beta   90.00
_cell.angle_gamma   90.00
#
_symmetry.space_group_name_H-M   'P 1'
#
loop_
_entity.id
_entity.type
_entity.pdbx_description
1 polymer ?
#
loop_
_entity_poly.entity_id
_entity_poly.type
_entity_poly.pdbx_seq_one_letter_code
_entity_poly.pdbx_strand_id
1 'polypeptide(L)'
;MHPNISSKKVRLNVQIPFELKDKLHWASTIEGKKMSVLVRESIEQELRRIEKKVFEEKMKNAYLDLAQENLEISKDFEYPDAENL
;
A
#
# COMPACT_ATOMS: atom_id res chain seq x y z
N MET A 1 8.92 6.79 -10.38
CA MET A 1 8.89 8.26 -10.22
C MET A 1 7.45 8.67 -10.00
N HIS A 2 7.05 9.01 -8.77
CA HIS A 2 5.76 9.67 -8.57
C HIS A 2 5.83 11.02 -9.30
N PRO A 3 4.91 11.32 -10.22
CA PRO A 3 4.90 12.64 -10.84
C PRO A 3 4.77 13.68 -9.72
N ASN A 4 5.38 14.84 -9.91
CA ASN A 4 5.28 15.97 -9.00
C ASN A 4 3.81 16.44 -9.03
N ILE A 5 2.96 15.78 -8.23
CA ILE A 5 1.52 16.04 -8.15
C ILE A 5 1.41 17.42 -7.53
N SER A 6 1.13 18.42 -8.35
CA SER A 6 0.82 19.75 -7.86
C SER A 6 -0.24 19.62 -6.76
N SER A 7 -0.09 20.35 -5.65
CA SER A 7 -1.03 20.38 -4.52
C SER A 7 -2.41 20.99 -4.87
N LYS A 8 -2.76 21.00 -6.15
CA LYS A 8 -4.04 21.47 -6.66
C LYS A 8 -5.14 20.54 -6.14
N LYS A 9 -6.00 21.13 -5.32
CA LYS A 9 -7.20 20.47 -4.81
C LYS A 9 -8.17 20.22 -5.98
N VAL A 10 -8.50 18.96 -6.22
CA VAL A 10 -9.50 18.54 -7.22
C VAL A 10 -10.80 18.18 -6.50
N ARG A 11 -11.95 18.49 -7.09
CA ARG A 11 -13.27 18.08 -6.58
C ARG A 11 -13.67 16.75 -7.21
N LEU A 12 -14.07 15.80 -6.38
CA LEU A 12 -14.63 14.52 -6.79
C LEU A 12 -16.11 14.50 -6.42
N ASN A 13 -16.98 14.28 -7.42
CA ASN A 13 -18.42 14.09 -7.20
C ASN A 13 -18.70 12.58 -7.22
N VAL A 14 -19.23 12.05 -6.11
CA VAL A 14 -19.56 10.63 -5.98
C VAL A 14 -21.03 10.46 -5.60
N GLN A 15 -21.64 9.40 -6.14
CA GLN A 15 -22.94 8.94 -5.68
C GLN A 15 -22.70 7.74 -4.76
N ILE A 16 -23.34 7.78 -3.60
CA ILE A 16 -23.25 6.70 -2.60
C ILE A 16 -24.66 6.31 -2.16
N PRO A 17 -24.86 5.04 -1.75
CA PRO A 17 -26.11 4.61 -1.13
C PRO A 17 -26.45 5.45 0.10
N PHE A 18 -27.73 5.61 0.36
CA PHE A 18 -28.22 6.39 1.49
C PHE A 18 -27.69 5.85 2.83
N GLU A 19 -27.68 4.53 2.97
CA GLU A 19 -27.22 3.83 4.18
C GLU A 19 -25.74 4.12 4.46
N LEU A 20 -24.94 4.28 3.40
CA LEU A 20 -23.52 4.62 3.54
C LEU A 20 -23.33 6.07 3.98
N LYS A 21 -24.17 6.98 3.48
CA LYS A 21 -24.18 8.39 3.91
C LYS A 21 -24.52 8.50 5.40
N ASP A 22 -25.51 7.74 5.87
CA ASP A 22 -25.91 7.73 7.29
C ASP A 22 -24.80 7.21 8.19
N LYS A 23 -24.14 6.11 7.79
CA LYS A 23 -22.96 5.59 8.50
C LYS A 23 -21.82 6.61 8.55
N LEU A 24 -21.57 7.32 7.45
CA LEU A 24 -20.57 8.39 7.39
C LEU A 24 -20.93 9.56 8.31
N HIS A 25 -22.21 9.93 8.39
CA HIS A 25 -22.68 10.99 9.29
C HIS A 25 -22.51 10.60 10.76
N TRP A 26 -22.88 9.36 11.11
CA TRP A 26 -22.67 8.80 12.44
C TRP A 26 -21.17 8.80 12.82
N ALA A 27 -20.30 8.28 11.95
CA ALA A 27 -18.86 8.27 12.17
C ALA A 27 -18.27 9.68 12.28
N SER A 28 -18.76 10.62 11.46
CA SER A 28 -18.41 12.04 11.50
C SER A 28 -18.73 12.67 12.85
N THR A 29 -19.86 12.29 13.46
CA THR A 29 -20.28 12.79 14.77
C THR A 29 -19.39 12.26 15.89
N ILE A 30 -19.01 10.97 15.84
CA ILE A 30 -18.16 10.33 16.86
C ILE A 30 -16.74 10.89 16.84
N GLU A 31 -16.15 10.99 15.64
CA GLU A 31 -14.77 11.43 15.47
C GLU A 31 -14.61 12.96 15.54
N GLY A 32 -15.71 13.72 15.58
CA GLY A 32 -15.69 15.18 15.50
C GLY A 32 -15.12 15.73 14.19
N LYS A 33 -15.05 14.91 13.14
CA LYS A 33 -14.48 15.26 11.83
C LYS A 33 -15.59 15.50 10.81
N LYS A 34 -15.33 16.32 9.78
CA LYS A 34 -16.26 16.46 8.65
C LYS A 34 -16.30 15.16 7.84
N MET A 35 -17.47 14.78 7.32
CA MET A 35 -17.63 13.60 6.44
C MET A 35 -16.64 13.60 5.27
N SER A 36 -16.35 14.76 4.67
CA SER A 36 -15.38 14.87 3.57
C SER A 36 -13.94 14.58 3.97
N VAL A 37 -13.59 14.78 5.24
CA VAL A 37 -12.27 14.41 5.79
C VAL A 37 -12.21 12.89 5.93
N LEU A 38 -13.25 12.26 6.50
CA LEU A 38 -13.32 10.81 6.64
C LEU A 38 -13.26 10.10 5.28
N VAL A 39 -14.01 10.60 4.29
CA VAL A 39 -13.97 10.06 2.92
C VAL A 39 -12.57 10.18 2.32
N ARG A 40 -11.89 11.33 2.52
CA ARG A 40 -10.52 11.51 2.03
C ARG A 40 -9.53 10.56 2.70
N GLU A 41 -9.56 10.48 4.03
CA GLU A 41 -8.68 9.60 4.82
C GLU A 41 -8.88 8.13 4.42
N SER A 42 -10.13 7.71 4.22
CA SER A 42 -10.47 6.36 3.77
C SER A 42 -9.95 6.06 2.36
N ILE A 43 -10.10 7.00 1.42
CA ILE A 43 -9.54 6.87 0.06
C ILE A 43 -8.01 6.75 0.12
N GLU A 44 -7.34 7.61 0.88
CA GLU A 44 -5.88 7.57 1.03
C GLU A 44 -5.40 6.25 1.66
N GLN A 45 -6.12 5.74 2.66
CA GLN A 45 -5.79 4.46 3.28
C GLN A 45 -5.94 3.30 2.30
N GLU A 46 -7.02 3.29 1.51
CA GLU A 46 -7.26 2.24 0.53
C GLU A 46 -6.24 2.29 -0.61
N LEU A 47 -5.85 3.48 -1.07
CA LEU A 47 -4.78 3.65 -2.05
C LEU A 47 -3.44 3.11 -1.52
N ARG A 48 -3.06 3.45 -0.28
CA ARG A 48 -1.85 2.89 0.37
C ARG A 48 -1.89 1.36 0.45
N ARG A 49 -3.07 0.78 0.74
CA ARG A 49 -3.27 -0.68 0.77
C ARG A 49 -3.05 -1.31 -0.60
N ILE A 50 -3.57 -0.69 -1.66
CA ILE A 50 -3.38 -1.14 -3.05
C ILE A 50 -1.91 -1.04 -3.45
N GLU A 51 -1.26 0.10 -3.19
CA GLU A 51 0.16 0.33 -3.48
C GLU A 51 1.05 -0.71 -2.80
N LYS A 52 0.80 -0.97 -1.50
CA LYS A 52 1.52 -1.99 -0.74
C LYS A 52 1.36 -3.37 -1.38
N LYS A 53 0.14 -3.78 -1.73
CA LYS A 53 -0.12 -5.08 -2.36
C LYS A 53 0.64 -5.22 -3.70
N VAL A 54 0.66 -4.17 -4.51
CA VAL A 54 1.39 -4.16 -5.79
C VAL A 54 2.90 -4.25 -5.55
N PHE A 55 3.42 -3.54 -4.55
CA PHE A 55 4.83 -3.58 -4.20
C PHE A 55 5.26 -4.98 -3.71
N GLU A 56 4.48 -5.58 -2.82
CA GLU A 56 4.74 -6.93 -2.29
C GLU A 56 4.77 -7.98 -3.41
N GLU A 57 3.82 -7.92 -4.36
CA GLU A 57 3.82 -8.87 -5.49
C GLU A 57 5.04 -8.66 -6.40
N LYS A 58 5.45 -7.41 -6.65
CA LYS A 58 6.67 -7.11 -7.41
C LYS A 58 7.91 -7.63 -6.72
N MET A 59 8.03 -7.44 -5.41
CA MET A 59 9.15 -7.95 -4.61
C MET A 59 9.21 -9.47 -4.67
N LYS A 60 8.07 -10.13 -4.47
CA LYS A 60 7.97 -11.59 -4.57
C LYS A 60 8.45 -12.10 -5.93
N ASN A 61 8.00 -11.48 -7.03
CA ASN A 61 8.42 -11.87 -8.36
C ASN A 61 9.93 -11.64 -8.57
N ALA A 62 10.47 -10.50 -8.12
CA ALA A 62 11.90 -10.24 -8.22
C ALA A 62 12.74 -11.26 -7.43
N TYR A 63 12.29 -11.69 -6.24
CA TYR A 63 12.97 -12.75 -5.49
C TYR A 63 12.91 -14.11 -6.19
N LEU A 64 11.78 -14.43 -6.84
CA LEU A 64 11.64 -15.66 -7.62
C LEU A 64 12.53 -15.65 -8.86
N ASP A 65 12.61 -14.53 -9.56
CA ASP A 65 13.46 -14.38 -10.75
C ASP A 65 14.95 -14.55 -10.41
N LEU A 66 15.37 -14.10 -9.22
CA LEU A 66 16.74 -14.23 -8.72
C LEU A 66 16.99 -15.53 -7.95
N ALA A 67 16.00 -16.42 -7.83
CA ALA A 67 16.10 -17.57 -6.94
C ALA A 67 17.24 -18.53 -7.31
N GLN A 68 17.44 -18.78 -8.61
CA GLN A 68 18.49 -19.68 -9.09
C GLN A 68 19.89 -19.11 -8.85
N GLU A 69 20.11 -17.84 -9.18
CA GLU A 69 21.38 -17.15 -8.95
C GLU A 69 21.69 -17.03 -7.45
N ASN A 70 20.69 -16.68 -6.63
CA ASN A 70 20.85 -16.64 -5.18
C ASN A 70 21.21 -18.02 -4.60
N LEU A 71 20.67 -19.11 -5.16
CA LEU A 71 20.98 -20.47 -4.74
C LEU A 71 22.40 -20.88 -5.12
N GLU A 72 22.87 -20.48 -6.31
CA GLU A 72 24.24 -20.71 -6.77
C GLU A 72 25.25 -19.96 -5.90
N ILE A 73 25.02 -18.66 -5.65
CA ILE A 73 25.82 -17.87 -4.72
C ILE A 73 25.83 -18.51 -3.33
N SER A 74 24.68 -18.90 -2.79
CA SER A 74 24.61 -19.50 -1.45
C SER A 74 25.46 -20.77 -1.32
N LYS A 75 25.56 -21.58 -2.39
CA LYS A 75 26.41 -22.77 -2.40
C LYS A 75 27.90 -22.43 -2.42
N ASP A 76 28.28 -21.38 -3.15
CA ASP A 76 29.67 -20.92 -3.21
C ASP A 76 30.19 -20.43 -1.84
N PHE A 77 29.30 -19.97 -0.96
CA PHE A 77 29.63 -19.52 0.40
C PHE A 77 29.44 -20.60 1.48
N GLU A 78 28.91 -21.78 1.15
CA GLU A 78 28.62 -22.85 2.12
C GLU A 78 29.87 -23.34 2.86
N TYR A 79 31.01 -23.48 2.15
CA TYR A 79 32.27 -23.93 2.74
C TYR A 79 33.00 -22.83 3.54
N PRO A 80 33.17 -21.59 3.01
CA PRO A 80 33.76 -20.49 3.77
C PRO A 80 33.01 -20.15 5.07
N ASP A 81 31.69 -20.28 5.10
CA ASP A 81 30.89 -20.03 6.30
C ASP A 81 31.02 -21.16 7.33
N ALA A 82 31.16 -22.41 6.88
CA ALA A 82 31.37 -23.57 7.75
C ALA A 82 32.73 -23.57 8.46
N GLU A 83 33.74 -22.93 7.88
CA GLU A 83 35.08 -22.78 8.48
C GLU A 83 35.16 -21.70 9.58
N ASN A 84 34.12 -20.86 9.72
CA ASN A 84 34.04 -19.79 10.73
C ASN A 84 33.19 -20.15 11.97
N LEU A 85 32.83 -21.43 12.15
CA LEU A 85 32.16 -21.99 13.35
C LEU A 85 33.17 -22.53 14.37
#